data_AF-A0A7J9KWU3-F1
#
_entry.id   AF-A0A7J9KWU3-F1
#
_cell.length_a   1.000
_cell.length_b   1.000
_cell.length_c   1.000
_cell.angle_alpha   90.00
_cell.angle_beta   90.00
_cell.angle_gamma   90.00
#
_symmetry.space_group_name_H-M   'P 1'
#
loop_
_entity.id
_entity.type
_entity.pdbx_description
1 polymer ?
#
loop_
_entity_poly.entity_id
_entity_poly.type
_entity_poly.pdbx_seq_one_letter_code
_entity_poly.pdbx_strand_id
1 'polypeptide(L)'
;SRSEAELSLNWVANSYSDTLPNRTVRVINSLLVDSDLRSLMMEYFANFEKTLDFCTALKDCLERAPNNHAIIESALKCYDEEDKLEVGTVEKNSVRALEELRKFRAAEEPFVKKKRSKRKWNHGKHGGGCWWPFLLPLLFPLWQVR
;
A
#
# COMPACT_ATOMS: atom_id res chain seq x y z
N SER A 1 -18.28 6.13 -37.43
CA SER A 1 -17.00 6.87 -37.52
C SER A 1 -16.12 6.60 -36.30
N ARG A 2 -14.78 6.72 -36.42
CA ARG A 2 -13.85 6.53 -35.28
C ARG A 2 -14.19 7.39 -34.06
N SER A 3 -14.70 8.59 -34.31
CA SER A 3 -15.24 9.51 -33.30
C SER A 3 -16.43 8.96 -32.51
N GLU A 4 -17.34 8.22 -33.14
CA GLU A 4 -18.49 7.61 -32.45
C GLU A 4 -18.06 6.46 -31.54
N ALA A 5 -17.07 5.68 -31.97
CA ALA A 5 -16.49 4.62 -31.14
C ALA A 5 -15.75 5.19 -29.92
N GLU A 6 -15.01 6.29 -30.10
CA GLU A 6 -14.31 6.99 -29.01
C GLU A 6 -15.28 7.63 -28.02
N LEU A 7 -16.37 8.25 -28.50
CA LEU A 7 -17.43 8.79 -27.64
C LEU A 7 -18.14 7.70 -26.82
N SER A 8 -18.38 6.55 -27.44
CA SER A 8 -19.01 5.41 -26.78
C SER A 8 -18.14 4.82 -25.67
N LEU A 9 -16.82 4.67 -25.94
CA LEU A 9 -15.85 4.23 -24.94
C LEU A 9 -15.70 5.21 -23.77
N ASN A 10 -15.72 6.52 -24.05
CA ASN A 10 -15.64 7.54 -23.03
C ASN A 10 -16.86 7.52 -22.07
N TRP A 11 -18.06 7.29 -22.63
CA TRP A 11 -19.27 7.14 -21.83
C TRP A 11 -19.25 5.87 -20.97
N VAL A 12 -18.74 4.77 -21.55
CA VAL A 12 -18.47 3.50 -20.86
C VAL A 12 -17.36 3.63 -19.80
N ALA A 13 -16.44 4.59 -19.88
CA ALA A 13 -15.42 4.79 -18.85
C ALA A 13 -15.91 5.63 -17.67
N ASN A 14 -16.86 6.55 -17.89
CA ASN A 14 -17.18 7.64 -16.96
C ASN A 14 -18.57 7.56 -16.29
N SER A 15 -19.25 6.41 -16.27
CA SER A 15 -20.51 6.33 -15.51
C SER A 15 -20.27 6.62 -14.01
N TYR A 16 -21.13 7.48 -13.48
CA TYR A 16 -20.93 8.18 -12.20
C TYR A 16 -20.96 7.30 -10.94
N SER A 17 -21.27 5.99 -11.05
CA SER A 17 -21.47 5.12 -9.87
C SER A 17 -20.48 3.96 -9.73
N ASP A 18 -19.48 3.83 -10.60
CA ASP A 18 -18.67 2.60 -10.65
C ASP A 18 -17.29 2.73 -9.98
N THR A 19 -16.92 1.70 -9.22
CA THR A 19 -15.58 1.49 -8.66
C THR A 19 -14.55 1.26 -9.79
N LEU A 20 -13.26 1.51 -9.52
CA LEU A 20 -12.18 1.29 -10.51
C LEU A 20 -12.22 -0.11 -11.17
N PRO A 21 -12.50 -1.21 -10.43
CA PRO A 21 -12.63 -2.54 -11.02
C PRO A 21 -13.81 -2.63 -11.98
N ASN A 22 -14.97 -2.09 -11.62
CA ASN A 22 -16.16 -2.11 -12.46
C ASN A 22 -15.93 -1.34 -13.77
N ARG A 23 -15.26 -0.19 -13.71
CA ARG A 23 -14.90 0.59 -14.92
C ARG A 23 -13.97 -0.20 -15.84
N THR A 24 -12.95 -0.83 -15.26
CA THR A 24 -11.95 -1.59 -16.01
C THR A 24 -12.57 -2.81 -16.70
N VAL A 25 -13.40 -3.57 -15.97
CA VAL A 25 -14.14 -4.71 -16.53
C VAL A 25 -15.05 -4.27 -17.67
N ARG A 26 -15.73 -3.14 -17.53
CA ARG A 26 -16.65 -2.64 -18.56
C ARG A 26 -15.93 -2.20 -19.84
N VAL A 27 -14.80 -1.50 -19.69
CA VAL A 27 -13.94 -1.12 -20.82
C VAL A 27 -13.40 -2.38 -21.51
N ILE A 28 -12.84 -3.32 -20.76
CA ILE A 28 -12.27 -4.56 -21.32
C ILE A 28 -13.34 -5.37 -22.07
N ASN A 29 -14.55 -5.48 -21.54
CA ASN A 29 -15.64 -6.19 -22.20
C ASN A 29 -16.16 -5.47 -23.46
N SER A 30 -15.92 -4.18 -23.59
CA SER A 30 -16.31 -3.38 -24.77
C SER A 30 -15.27 -3.42 -25.89
N LEU A 31 -14.07 -3.96 -25.61
CA LEU A 31 -13.02 -4.12 -26.62
C LEU A 31 -13.33 -5.34 -27.51
N LEU A 32 -13.24 -5.13 -28.82
CA LEU A 32 -13.30 -6.19 -29.84
C LEU A 32 -11.94 -6.90 -29.96
N VAL A 33 -11.53 -7.57 -28.89
CA VAL A 33 -10.31 -8.39 -28.83
C VAL A 33 -10.67 -9.86 -28.68
N ASP A 34 -9.74 -10.76 -29.00
CA ASP A 34 -9.92 -12.19 -28.78
C ASP A 34 -10.03 -12.52 -27.27
N SER A 35 -10.47 -13.74 -26.98
CA SER A 35 -10.69 -14.23 -25.61
C SER A 35 -9.41 -14.24 -24.78
N ASP A 36 -8.28 -14.56 -25.38
CA ASP A 36 -7.02 -14.82 -24.67
C ASP A 36 -6.40 -13.48 -24.25
N LEU A 37 -6.38 -12.50 -25.17
CA LEU A 37 -5.94 -11.15 -24.86
C LEU A 37 -6.84 -10.48 -23.81
N ARG A 38 -8.16 -10.71 -23.87
CA ARG A 38 -9.09 -10.23 -22.85
C ARG A 38 -8.82 -10.84 -21.48
N SER A 39 -8.58 -12.15 -21.42
CA SER A 39 -8.21 -12.83 -20.17
C SER A 39 -6.94 -12.24 -19.57
N LEU A 40 -5.92 -12.01 -20.40
CA LEU A 40 -4.65 -11.42 -19.98
C LEU A 40 -4.85 -10.00 -19.42
N MET A 41 -5.65 -9.17 -20.09
CA MET A 41 -5.97 -7.83 -19.59
C MET A 41 -6.66 -7.90 -18.22
N MET A 42 -7.65 -8.76 -18.05
CA MET A 42 -8.34 -8.92 -16.77
C MET A 42 -7.39 -9.33 -15.64
N GLU A 43 -6.48 -10.28 -15.90
CA GLU A 43 -5.46 -10.69 -14.92
C GLU A 43 -4.47 -9.57 -14.59
N TYR A 44 -3.98 -8.87 -15.63
CA TYR A 44 -3.07 -7.74 -15.46
C TYR A 44 -3.68 -6.65 -14.60
N PHE A 45 -4.91 -6.24 -14.89
CA PHE A 45 -5.60 -5.19 -14.15
C PHE A 45 -5.96 -5.62 -12.72
N ALA A 46 -6.31 -6.89 -12.50
CA ALA A 46 -6.51 -7.42 -11.15
C ALA A 46 -5.20 -7.39 -10.32
N ASN A 47 -4.05 -7.59 -10.94
CA ASN A 47 -2.75 -7.44 -10.27
C ASN A 47 -2.36 -5.97 -10.09
N PHE A 48 -2.70 -5.11 -11.04
CA PHE A 48 -2.51 -3.67 -10.94
C PHE A 48 -3.32 -3.08 -9.77
N GLU A 49 -4.57 -3.50 -9.59
CA GLU A 49 -5.40 -3.11 -8.46
C GLU A 49 -4.76 -3.47 -7.11
N LYS A 50 -4.27 -4.71 -6.95
CA LYS A 50 -3.52 -5.11 -5.75
C LYS A 50 -2.28 -4.26 -5.52
N THR A 51 -1.61 -3.84 -6.60
CA THR A 51 -0.43 -2.97 -6.55
C THR A 51 -0.83 -1.56 -6.09
N LEU A 52 -1.96 -1.02 -6.57
CA LEU A 52 -2.51 0.25 -6.10
C LEU A 52 -2.93 0.21 -4.62
N ASP A 53 -3.54 -0.89 -4.18
CA ASP A 53 -3.88 -1.10 -2.77
C ASP A 53 -2.63 -1.12 -1.89
N PHE A 54 -1.57 -1.77 -2.37
CA PHE A 54 -0.27 -1.78 -1.72
C PHE A 54 0.34 -0.37 -1.67
N CYS A 55 0.35 0.36 -2.78
CA CYS A 55 0.87 1.73 -2.83
C CYS A 55 0.10 2.67 -1.89
N THR A 56 -1.23 2.53 -1.82
CA THR A 56 -2.07 3.27 -0.86
C THR A 56 -1.66 2.95 0.57
N ALA A 57 -1.54 1.65 0.90
CA ALA A 57 -1.11 1.23 2.23
C ALA A 57 0.30 1.71 2.57
N LEU A 58 1.21 1.72 1.59
CA LEU A 58 2.57 2.23 1.77
C LEU A 58 2.59 3.73 2.02
N LYS A 59 1.79 4.50 1.27
CA LYS A 59 1.64 5.94 1.48
C LYS A 59 1.13 6.25 2.89
N ASP A 60 0.07 5.56 3.33
CA ASP A 60 -0.47 5.71 4.69
C ASP A 60 0.60 5.42 5.77
N CYS A 61 1.47 4.45 5.51
CA CYS A 61 2.58 4.11 6.40
C CYS A 61 3.63 5.23 6.45
N LEU A 62 4.02 5.76 5.29
CA LEU A 62 5.01 6.83 5.18
C LEU A 62 4.54 8.13 5.82
N GLU A 63 3.26 8.50 5.65
CA GLU A 63 2.69 9.71 6.26
C GLU A 63 2.69 9.64 7.81
N ARG A 64 2.64 8.43 8.38
CA ARG A 64 2.67 8.21 9.83
C ARG A 64 4.07 8.05 10.41
N ALA A 65 5.05 7.70 9.57
CA ALA A 65 6.43 7.46 10.01
C ALA A 65 7.04 8.65 10.79
N PRO A 66 6.84 9.93 10.39
CA PRO A 66 7.35 11.06 11.16
C PRO A 66 6.74 11.16 12.56
N ASN A 67 5.44 10.91 12.70
CA ASN A 67 4.74 11.01 13.98
C ASN A 67 5.19 9.88 14.92
N ASN A 68 5.34 8.67 14.38
CA ASN A 68 5.88 7.51 15.09
C ASN A 68 7.33 7.76 15.54
N HIS A 69 8.15 8.36 14.68
CA HIS A 69 9.52 8.74 15.02
C HIS A 69 9.56 9.77 16.15
N ALA A 70 8.71 10.80 16.12
CA ALA A 70 8.63 11.80 17.19
C ALA A 70 8.26 11.20 18.56
N ILE A 71 7.38 10.20 18.60
CA ILE A 71 7.03 9.49 19.84
C ILE A 71 8.25 8.72 20.38
N ILE A 72 9.00 8.04 19.51
CA ILE A 72 10.24 7.34 19.91
C ILE A 72 11.28 8.32 20.43
N GLU A 73 11.51 9.44 19.72
CA GLU A 73 12.44 10.48 20.19
C GLU A 73 12.03 11.06 21.53
N SER A 74 10.73 11.26 21.77
CA SER A 74 10.22 11.72 23.06
C SER A 74 10.49 10.72 24.18
N ALA A 75 10.33 9.42 23.92
CA ALA A 75 10.67 8.38 24.88
C ALA A 75 12.18 8.34 25.18
N LEU A 76 13.03 8.47 24.16
CA LEU A 76 14.49 8.52 24.33
C LEU A 76 14.92 9.72 25.17
N LYS A 77 14.37 10.91 24.91
CA LYS A 77 14.64 12.11 25.72
C LYS A 77 14.28 11.94 27.20
N CYS A 78 13.25 11.15 27.51
CA CYS A 78 12.90 10.87 28.91
C CYS A 78 14.02 10.09 29.64
N TYR A 79 14.72 9.20 28.92
CA TYR A 79 15.86 8.44 29.43
C TYR A 79 17.16 9.27 29.44
N ASP A 80 17.41 10.10 28.43
CA ASP A 80 18.62 10.94 28.38
C ASP A 80 18.68 11.97 29.53
N GLU A 81 17.52 12.43 30.01
CA GLU A 81 17.45 13.33 31.18
C GLU A 81 17.48 12.57 32.52
N GLU A 82 17.34 11.24 32.49
CA GLU A 82 17.39 10.36 33.65
C GLU A 82 18.82 10.24 34.23
N ASP A 83 19.83 10.28 33.36
CA ASP A 83 21.27 10.26 33.74
C ASP A 83 21.73 11.49 34.54
N LYS A 84 20.91 12.56 34.60
CA LYS A 84 21.25 13.82 35.28
C LYS A 84 20.50 14.05 36.60
N LEU A 85 19.62 13.14 37.03
CA LEU A 85 18.65 13.39 38.11
C LEU A 85 18.71 12.39 39.27
N GLU A 86 18.30 12.83 40.46
CA GLU A 86 18.26 12.03 41.70
C GLU A 86 17.35 10.79 41.58
N VAL A 87 17.62 9.76 42.40
CA VAL A 87 16.98 8.42 42.42
C VAL A 87 15.45 8.43 42.35
N GLY A 88 14.75 9.43 42.91
CA GLY A 88 13.28 9.54 42.85
C GLY A 88 12.71 10.10 41.53
N THR A 89 13.56 10.60 40.65
CA THR A 89 13.18 11.18 39.35
C THR A 89 13.27 10.16 38.22
N VAL A 90 14.13 9.14 38.40
CA VAL A 90 14.30 7.99 37.51
C VAL A 90 12.99 7.20 37.39
N GLU A 91 12.28 6.95 38.49
CA GLU A 91 11.01 6.23 38.43
C GLU A 91 9.91 7.02 37.68
N LYS A 92 9.93 8.36 37.76
CA LYS A 92 8.95 9.22 37.07
C LYS A 92 9.22 9.30 35.56
N ASN A 93 10.48 9.37 35.15
CA ASN A 93 10.88 9.47 33.76
C ASN A 93 10.65 8.15 33.01
N SER A 94 10.98 7.01 33.63
CA SER A 94 10.65 5.68 33.09
C SER A 94 9.14 5.45 32.91
N VAL A 95 8.30 5.88 33.86
CA VAL A 95 6.82 5.84 33.69
C VAL A 95 6.36 6.67 32.50
N ARG A 96 6.92 7.88 32.33
CA ARG A 96 6.60 8.77 31.20
C ARG A 96 7.05 8.17 29.86
N ALA A 97 8.25 7.59 29.81
CA ALA A 97 8.76 6.92 28.60
C ALA A 97 7.88 5.73 28.21
N LEU A 98 7.45 4.92 29.19
CA LEU A 98 6.51 3.82 28.97
C LEU A 98 5.17 4.29 28.41
N GLU A 99 4.68 5.45 28.84
CA GLU A 99 3.45 6.03 28.31
C GLU A 99 3.59 6.44 26.84
N GLU A 100 4.70 7.08 26.45
CA GLU A 100 5.00 7.40 25.05
C GLU A 100 5.11 6.12 24.19
N LEU A 101 5.79 5.09 24.70
CA LEU A 101 5.89 3.81 23.99
C LEU A 101 4.53 3.10 23.84
N ARG A 102 3.60 3.28 24.78
CA ARG A 102 2.21 2.81 24.63
C ARG A 102 1.47 3.56 23.52
N LYS A 103 1.67 4.87 23.39
CA LYS A 103 1.10 5.66 22.28
C LYS A 103 1.66 5.20 20.93
N PHE A 104 2.96 4.92 20.86
CA PHE A 104 3.59 4.34 19.67
C PHE A 104 2.94 2.99 19.28
N ARG A 105 2.77 2.08 20.25
CA ARG A 105 2.11 0.79 20.01
C ARG A 105 0.67 0.93 19.51
N ALA A 106 -0.07 1.90 20.02
CA ALA A 106 -1.44 2.18 19.55
C ALA A 106 -1.45 2.74 18.11
N ALA A 107 -0.44 3.55 17.74
CA ALA A 107 -0.26 4.05 16.38
C ALA A 107 0.20 2.97 15.38
N GLU A 108 0.79 1.87 15.86
CA GLU A 108 1.26 0.73 15.04
C GLU A 108 0.18 -0.29 14.60
N GLU A 109 -0.98 -0.34 15.26
CA GLU A 109 -2.10 -1.25 14.93
C GLU A 109 -2.42 -1.39 13.41
N PRO A 110 -2.33 -0.32 12.58
CA PRO A 110 -2.57 -0.40 11.14
C PRO A 110 -1.48 -1.13 10.34
N PHE A 111 -0.22 -1.10 10.80
CA PHE A 111 0.92 -1.74 10.11
C PHE A 111 0.83 -3.27 10.18
N VAL A 112 0.21 -3.79 11.24
CA VAL A 112 0.11 -5.23 11.52
C VAL A 112 -1.16 -5.84 10.90
N LYS A 113 -2.29 -5.12 10.93
CA LYS A 113 -3.56 -5.62 10.35
C LYS A 113 -3.52 -5.69 8.82
N LYS A 114 -2.97 -4.69 8.13
CA LYS A 114 -3.02 -4.64 6.64
C LYS A 114 -1.97 -5.54 5.97
N LYS A 115 -0.86 -5.89 6.64
CA LYS A 115 0.14 -6.84 6.13
C LYS A 115 -0.21 -8.33 6.33
N ARG A 116 -1.26 -8.67 7.09
CA ARG A 116 -1.63 -10.08 7.37
C ARG A 116 -2.69 -10.66 6.44
N SER A 117 -3.47 -9.83 5.74
CA SER A 117 -4.48 -10.32 4.79
C SER A 117 -3.84 -10.56 3.41
N LYS A 118 -3.61 -11.85 3.11
CA LYS A 118 -3.28 -12.42 1.79
C LYS A 118 -1.81 -12.35 1.35
N ARG A 119 -0.89 -12.90 2.15
CA ARG A 119 0.21 -13.71 1.60
C ARG A 119 -0.29 -15.13 1.29
N LYS A 120 -1.24 -15.27 0.37
CA LYS A 120 -1.48 -16.52 -0.36
C LYS A 120 -1.28 -16.20 -1.83
N TRP A 121 -0.01 -16.22 -2.25
CA TRP A 121 0.32 -16.39 -3.65
C TRP A 121 -0.05 -17.83 -3.99
N ASN A 122 -1.28 -18.06 -4.45
CA ASN A 122 -1.59 -19.29 -5.17
C ASN A 122 -0.76 -19.23 -6.45
N HIS A 123 0.30 -20.02 -6.52
CA HIS A 123 0.85 -20.45 -7.79
C HIS A 123 -0.26 -21.25 -8.48
N GLY A 124 -1.06 -20.57 -9.30
CA GLY A 124 -1.90 -21.23 -10.29
C GLY A 124 -0.97 -22.04 -11.17
N LYS A 125 -1.06 -23.37 -11.07
CA LYS A 125 -0.40 -24.27 -12.00
C LYS A 125 -1.11 -24.16 -13.35
N HIS A 126 -0.77 -23.16 -14.15
CA HIS A 126 -0.96 -23.21 -15.58
C HIS A 126 0.30 -22.64 -16.24
N GLY A 127 0.89 -23.43 -17.13
CA GLY A 127 2.19 -23.16 -17.73
C GLY A 127 2.23 -21.80 -18.41
N GLY A 128 3.16 -20.96 -17.96
CA GLY A 128 3.44 -19.62 -18.47
C GLY A 128 4.33 -18.93 -17.45
N GLY A 129 5.55 -18.57 -17.85
CA GLY A 129 6.66 -18.25 -16.95
C GLY A 129 6.41 -17.13 -15.92
N CYS A 130 7.24 -17.10 -14.87
CA CYS A 130 7.26 -16.04 -13.87
C CYS A 130 7.52 -14.67 -14.51
N TRP A 131 6.54 -13.77 -14.47
CA TRP A 131 6.68 -12.38 -14.94
C TRP A 131 7.32 -11.42 -13.90
N TRP A 132 7.51 -11.85 -12.63
CA TRP A 132 8.87 -11.91 -12.08
C TRP A 132 9.84 -10.79 -12.54
N PRO A 133 10.70 -11.11 -13.54
CA PRO A 133 11.72 -10.18 -14.04
C PRO A 133 11.19 -8.95 -14.79
N PHE A 134 9.94 -8.95 -15.28
CA PHE A 134 9.37 -7.85 -16.07
C PHE A 134 8.80 -6.72 -15.20
N LEU A 135 8.45 -6.99 -13.94
CA LEU A 135 7.95 -5.98 -13.00
C LEU A 135 9.08 -5.32 -12.17
N LEU A 136 10.24 -5.97 -12.07
CA LEU A 136 11.41 -5.43 -11.36
C LEU A 136 11.90 -4.06 -11.90
N PRO A 137 11.97 -3.83 -13.23
CA PRO A 137 12.39 -2.55 -13.79
C PRO A 137 11.43 -1.39 -13.49
N LEU A 138 10.13 -1.67 -13.26
CA LEU A 138 9.12 -0.64 -12.94
C LEU A 138 9.17 -0.23 -11.47
N LEU A 139 9.72 -1.07 -10.59
CA LEU A 139 9.94 -0.79 -9.17
C LEU A 139 11.35 -0.21 -8.89
N PHE A 140 12.26 -0.32 -9.85
CA PHE A 140 13.65 0.16 -9.73
C PHE A 140 13.78 1.67 -9.46
N PRO A 141 12.96 2.57 -10.05
CA PRO A 141 13.05 4.01 -9.77
C PRO A 141 12.67 4.38 -8.34
N LEU A 142 11.86 3.56 -7.65
CA LEU A 142 11.46 3.78 -6.25
C LEU A 142 12.54 3.36 -5.24
N TRP A 143 13.57 2.63 -5.67
CA TRP A 143 14.66 2.15 -4.82
C TRP A 143 15.94 2.99 -4.91
N GLN A 144 16.02 3.91 -5.87
CA GLN A 144 17.19 4.79 -6.08
C GLN A 144 17.09 6.16 -5.40
N VAL A 145 15.98 6.50 -4.72
CA VAL A 145 15.90 7.68 -3.87
C VAL A 145 16.36 7.29 -2.46
N ARG A 146 17.67 7.25 -2.26
CA ARG A 146 18.32 7.27 -0.94
C ARG A 146 19.50 8.21 -0.98
#